data_AF-A0A0Q0UBN4-F1
#
_entry.id   AF-A0A0Q0UBN4-F1
#
_cell.length_a   1.000
_cell.length_b   1.000
_cell.length_c   1.000
_cell.angle_alpha   90.00
_cell.angle_beta   90.00
_cell.angle_gamma   90.00
#
_symmetry.space_group_name_H-M   'P 1'
#
loop_
_entity.id
_entity.type
_entity.pdbx_description
1 polymer ?
#
loop_
_entity_poly.entity_id
_entity_poly.type
_entity_poly.pdbx_seq_one_letter_code
_entity_poly.pdbx_strand_id
1 'polypeptide(L)'
;MGKDLYYWVEEYLEEVRDWPSLYDVYCFFDYSPFGPTREQIAASINAIFDTGKLKVMLVDPGIKKVFLPGEVDVEAVIEEVDSHDRKYSAMAYYIDVLED
;
A
#
# COMPACT_ATOMS: atom_id res chain seq x y z
N MET A 1 10.77 -19.28 -6.04
CA MET A 1 11.51 -18.05 -5.68
C MET A 1 10.43 -17.00 -5.52
N GLY A 2 10.14 -16.55 -4.30
CA GLY A 2 9.09 -15.55 -4.08
C GLY A 2 9.48 -14.27 -4.82
N LYS A 3 8.60 -13.75 -5.69
CA LYS A 3 8.81 -12.43 -6.28
C LYS A 3 8.90 -11.42 -5.13
N ASP A 4 9.96 -10.62 -5.11
CA ASP A 4 10.15 -9.53 -4.15
C ASP A 4 9.10 -8.44 -4.44
N LEU A 5 8.47 -7.92 -3.37
CA LEU A 5 7.36 -6.97 -3.40
C LEU A 5 7.66 -5.77 -4.29
N TYR A 6 8.88 -5.24 -4.23
CA TYR A 6 9.30 -4.11 -5.04
C TYR A 6 9.20 -4.41 -6.54
N TYR A 7 9.77 -5.54 -6.97
CA TYR A 7 9.73 -5.95 -8.39
C TYR A 7 8.31 -6.25 -8.87
N TRP A 8 7.45 -6.80 -7.99
CA TRP A 8 6.06 -7.02 -8.36
C TRP A 8 5.30 -5.71 -8.57
N VAL A 9 5.52 -4.71 -7.71
CA VAL A 9 4.92 -3.38 -7.86
C VAL A 9 5.39 -2.69 -9.15
N GLU A 10 6.69 -2.77 -9.47
CA GLU A 10 7.22 -2.25 -10.73
C GLU A 10 6.57 -2.95 -11.94
N GLU A 11 6.53 -4.29 -11.96
CA GLU A 11 5.89 -5.08 -13.02
C GLU A 11 4.39 -4.72 -13.17
N TYR A 12 3.67 -4.55 -12.05
CA TYR A 12 2.27 -4.14 -12.07
C TYR A 12 2.09 -2.74 -12.67
N LEU A 13 2.90 -1.77 -12.24
CA LEU A 13 2.87 -0.40 -12.77
C LEU A 13 3.21 -0.38 -14.28
N GLU A 14 4.14 -1.20 -14.74
CA GLU A 14 4.49 -1.32 -16.16
C GLU A 14 3.36 -1.93 -17.01
N GLU A 15 2.74 -3.01 -16.52
CA GLU A 15 1.71 -3.77 -17.24
C GLU A 15 0.35 -3.06 -17.23
N VAL A 16 -0.10 -2.65 -16.05
CA VAL A 16 -1.45 -2.08 -15.83
C VAL A 16 -1.46 -0.58 -16.06
N ARG A 17 -0.30 0.09 -15.90
CA ARG A 17 -0.15 1.57 -15.99
C ARG A 17 -1.06 2.34 -15.04
N ASP A 18 -1.33 1.73 -13.90
CA ASP A 18 -2.13 2.32 -12.83
C ASP A 18 -1.52 1.95 -11.48
N TRP A 19 -1.79 2.74 -10.46
CA TRP A 19 -1.23 2.53 -9.14
C TRP A 19 -1.82 1.28 -8.47
N PRO A 20 -0.99 0.38 -7.91
CA PRO A 20 -1.50 -0.72 -7.10
C PRO A 20 -2.06 -0.17 -5.79
N SER A 21 -3.23 -0.66 -5.42
CA SER A 21 -3.83 -0.41 -4.13
C SER A 21 -3.23 -1.32 -3.06
N LEU A 22 -3.45 -0.99 -1.79
CA LEU A 22 -3.17 -1.91 -0.69
C LEU A 22 -3.92 -3.25 -0.87
N TYR A 23 -5.12 -3.22 -1.47
CA TYR A 23 -5.89 -4.42 -1.77
C TYR A 23 -5.18 -5.37 -2.72
N ASP A 24 -4.58 -4.83 -3.78
CA ASP A 24 -3.83 -5.62 -4.78
C ASP A 24 -2.61 -6.30 -4.15
N VAL A 25 -1.93 -5.60 -3.22
CA VAL A 25 -0.82 -6.18 -2.45
C VAL A 25 -1.31 -7.30 -1.52
N TYR A 26 -2.46 -7.19 -0.87
CA TYR A 26 -3.00 -8.31 -0.07
C TYR A 26 -3.32 -9.53 -0.93
N CYS A 27 -3.93 -9.32 -2.11
CA CYS A 27 -4.22 -10.39 -3.04
C CYS A 27 -2.93 -11.08 -3.51
N PHE A 28 -1.85 -10.33 -3.72
CA PHE A 28 -0.54 -10.89 -4.06
C PHE A 28 0.05 -11.75 -2.94
N PHE A 29 -0.14 -11.37 -1.67
CA PHE A 29 0.29 -12.16 -0.50
C PHE A 29 -0.70 -13.26 -0.07
N ASP A 30 -1.63 -13.65 -0.94
CA ASP A 30 -2.52 -14.81 -0.76
C ASP A 30 -3.53 -14.66 0.41
N TYR A 31 -4.00 -13.43 0.67
CA TYR A 31 -4.94 -13.16 1.75
C TYR A 31 -6.43 -13.29 1.37
N SER A 32 -7.18 -13.76 2.38
CA SER A 32 -8.56 -14.25 2.41
C SER A 32 -9.65 -13.37 1.74
N PRO A 33 -10.75 -13.98 1.20
CA PRO A 33 -11.88 -13.27 0.58
C PRO A 33 -12.72 -12.37 1.50
N PHE A 34 -12.42 -12.34 2.80
CA PHE A 34 -13.14 -11.53 3.80
C PHE A 34 -12.54 -10.14 4.03
N GLY A 35 -11.46 -9.79 3.33
CA GLY A 35 -10.71 -8.56 3.53
C GLY A 35 -9.58 -8.72 4.56
N PRO A 36 -8.59 -7.82 4.53
CA PRO A 36 -7.41 -7.91 5.40
C PRO A 36 -7.72 -7.51 6.85
N THR A 37 -7.04 -8.13 7.82
CA THR A 37 -7.06 -7.67 9.23
C THR A 37 -6.11 -6.48 9.45
N ARG A 38 -6.26 -5.75 10.56
CA ARG A 38 -5.37 -4.65 10.92
C ARG A 38 -3.90 -5.06 10.94
N GLU A 39 -3.60 -6.24 11.47
CA GLU A 39 -2.24 -6.78 11.55
C GLU A 39 -1.65 -7.09 10.17
N GLN A 40 -2.49 -7.57 9.25
CA GLN A 40 -2.08 -7.85 7.86
C GLN A 40 -1.80 -6.56 7.10
N ILE A 41 -2.60 -5.52 7.37
CA ILE A 41 -2.38 -4.17 6.84
C ILE A 41 -1.06 -3.61 7.35
N ALA A 42 -0.84 -3.68 8.66
CA ALA A 42 0.41 -3.27 9.28
C ALA A 42 1.61 -4.01 8.67
N ALA A 43 1.51 -5.33 8.50
CA ALA A 43 2.58 -6.13 7.91
C ALA A 43 2.88 -5.70 6.46
N SER A 44 1.86 -5.38 5.67
CA SER A 44 2.04 -4.97 4.27
C SER A 44 2.64 -3.57 4.16
N ILE A 45 2.19 -2.62 4.98
CA ILE A 45 2.77 -1.26 5.03
C ILE A 45 4.22 -1.32 5.51
N ASN A 46 4.52 -2.12 6.53
CA ASN A 46 5.91 -2.34 6.96
C ASN A 46 6.74 -2.95 5.83
N ALA A 47 6.23 -3.97 5.13
CA ALA A 47 6.94 -4.57 4.00
C ALA A 47 7.20 -3.56 2.86
N ILE A 48 6.26 -2.65 2.59
CA ILE A 48 6.42 -1.55 1.64
C ILE A 48 7.53 -0.60 2.10
N PHE A 49 7.48 -0.15 3.37
CA PHE A 49 8.48 0.78 3.91
C PHE A 49 9.86 0.16 4.07
N ASP A 50 9.96 -1.12 4.40
CA ASP A 50 11.22 -1.86 4.51
C ASP A 50 11.97 -1.95 3.17
N THR A 51 11.28 -1.77 2.04
CA THR A 51 11.97 -1.65 0.74
C THR A 51 12.85 -0.40 0.65
N GLY A 52 12.50 0.66 1.39
CA GLY A 52 13.12 1.99 1.29
C GLY A 52 12.94 2.68 -0.08
N LYS A 53 12.18 2.07 -1.00
CA LYS A 53 12.02 2.52 -2.39
C LYS A 53 10.57 2.77 -2.79
N LEU A 54 9.62 2.37 -1.96
CA LEU A 54 8.19 2.54 -2.19
C LEU A 54 7.61 3.52 -1.16
N LYS A 55 6.56 4.23 -1.57
CA LYS A 55 5.77 5.12 -0.71
C LYS A 55 4.29 4.73 -0.77
N VAL A 56 3.57 5.04 0.29
CA VAL A 56 2.11 4.92 0.34
C VAL A 56 1.51 6.30 0.16
N MET A 57 0.55 6.44 -0.74
CA MET A 57 -0.10 7.70 -1.07
C MET A 57 -1.59 7.60 -0.79
N LEU A 58 -2.10 8.51 0.05
CA LEU A 58 -3.51 8.81 0.13
C LEU A 58 -3.90 9.76 -1.02
N VAL A 59 -4.76 9.30 -1.92
CA VAL A 59 -5.35 10.05 -3.02
C VAL A 59 -6.87 10.03 -2.87
N ASP A 60 -7.39 11.05 -2.19
CA ASP A 60 -8.82 11.40 -2.13
C ASP A 60 -9.01 12.69 -2.96
N PRO A 61 -10.14 12.89 -3.67
CA PRO A 61 -10.47 14.15 -4.35
C PRO A 61 -10.18 15.46 -3.58
N GLY A 62 -10.15 15.43 -2.24
CA GLY A 62 -9.80 16.58 -1.39
C GLY A 62 -8.44 16.50 -0.68
N ILE A 63 -7.75 15.35 -0.69
CA ILE A 63 -6.56 15.09 0.14
C ILE A 63 -5.52 14.33 -0.66
N LYS A 64 -4.32 14.93 -0.78
CA LYS A 64 -3.10 14.24 -1.22
C LYS A 64 -2.13 14.17 -0.06
N LYS A 65 -2.01 13.01 0.58
CA LYS A 65 -1.04 12.76 1.67
C LYS A 65 -0.09 11.66 1.25
N VAL A 66 1.20 11.88 1.48
CA VAL A 66 2.25 10.91 1.12
C VAL A 66 2.90 10.44 2.42
N PHE A 67 3.06 9.14 2.54
CA PHE A 67 3.67 8.45 3.66
C PHE A 67 4.99 7.84 3.18
N LEU A 68 6.10 8.41 3.64
CA LEU A 68 7.44 7.99 3.28
C LEU A 68 8.00 7.00 4.30
N PRO A 69 8.84 6.04 3.88
CA PRO A 69 9.55 5.15 4.79
C PRO A 69 10.30 5.93 5.88
N GLY A 70 10.07 5.59 7.15
CA GLY A 70 10.78 6.19 8.29
C GLY A 70 10.32 7.58 8.74
N GLU A 71 9.40 8.23 8.02
CA GLU A 71 8.87 9.55 8.40
C GLU A 71 7.56 9.46 9.21
N VAL A 72 6.89 8.31 9.19
CA VAL A 72 5.57 8.11 9.79
C VAL A 72 5.44 6.74 10.44
N ASP A 73 4.72 6.69 11.55
CA ASP A 73 4.35 5.44 12.22
C ASP A 73 3.28 4.70 11.39
N VAL A 74 3.44 3.39 11.23
CA VAL A 74 2.49 2.54 10.50
C VAL A 74 1.10 2.61 11.11
N GLU A 75 0.97 2.70 12.43
CA GLU A 75 -0.34 2.85 13.07
C GLU A 75 -1.06 4.14 12.65
N ALA A 76 -0.32 5.24 12.45
CA ALA A 76 -0.89 6.49 11.96
C ALA A 76 -1.36 6.39 10.50
N VAL A 77 -0.66 5.61 9.66
CA VAL A 77 -1.10 5.30 8.29
C VAL A 77 -2.40 4.50 8.35
N ILE A 78 -2.47 3.46 9.19
CA ILE A 78 -3.66 2.60 9.31
C ILE A 78 -4.87 3.38 9.83
N GLU A 79 -4.69 4.24 10.84
CA GLU A 79 -5.78 5.08 11.36
C GLU A 79 -6.32 6.04 10.30
N GLU A 80 -5.44 6.65 9.50
CA GLU A 80 -5.87 7.45 8.37
C GLU A 80 -6.68 6.60 7.39
N VAL A 81 -6.17 5.40 7.04
CA VAL A 81 -6.84 4.49 6.10
C VAL A 81 -8.23 4.10 6.61
N ASP A 82 -8.36 3.69 7.86
CA ASP A 82 -9.63 3.24 8.44
C ASP A 82 -10.68 4.37 8.44
N SER A 83 -10.23 5.62 8.60
CA SER A 83 -11.12 6.78 8.61
C SER A 83 -11.73 7.11 7.23
N HIS A 84 -11.07 6.71 6.14
CA HIS A 84 -11.49 7.02 4.76
C HIS A 84 -12.01 5.79 4.00
N ASP A 85 -11.45 4.61 4.25
CA ASP A 85 -11.82 3.33 3.64
C ASP A 85 -11.80 2.21 4.70
N ARG A 86 -12.89 2.14 5.47
CA ARG A 86 -13.08 1.16 6.56
C ARG A 86 -13.05 -0.31 6.10
N LYS A 87 -13.24 -0.56 4.79
CA LYS A 87 -13.16 -1.91 4.23
C LYS A 87 -11.76 -2.24 3.71
N TYR A 88 -10.84 -1.27 3.75
CA TYR A 88 -9.48 -1.38 3.22
C TYR A 88 -9.50 -1.91 1.77
N SER A 89 -10.56 -1.53 1.05
CA SER A 89 -11.04 -2.16 -0.18
C SER A 89 -10.53 -1.51 -1.46
N ALA A 90 -9.72 -0.46 -1.33
CA ALA A 90 -9.15 0.36 -2.39
C ALA A 90 -10.09 1.47 -2.88
N MET A 91 -9.64 2.70 -2.66
CA MET A 91 -9.90 3.87 -3.51
C MET A 91 -9.04 5.06 -3.07
N ALA A 92 -8.72 5.12 -1.78
CA ALA A 92 -8.03 6.25 -1.20
C ALA A 92 -6.51 6.02 -1.09
N TYR A 93 -5.97 4.80 -1.12
CA TYR A 93 -4.53 4.56 -0.90
C TYR A 93 -3.88 3.74 -2.01
N TYR A 94 -2.84 4.32 -2.58
CA TYR A 94 -2.07 3.84 -3.71
C TYR A 94 -0.60 3.70 -3.34
N ILE A 95 0.11 2.80 -4.00
CA ILE A 95 1.55 2.61 -3.85
C ILE A 95 2.24 3.15 -5.09
N ASP A 96 3.34 3.86 -4.89
CA ASP A 96 4.13 4.42 -5.98
C ASP A 96 5.62 4.29 -5.65
N VAL A 97 6.45 4.38 -6.68
CA VAL A 97 7.91 4.29 -6.56
C VAL A 97 8.48 5.64 -6.13
N LEU A 98 9.53 5.62 -5.32
CA LEU A 98 10.34 6.81 -5.05
C LEU A 98 11.25 7.05 -6.25
N GLU A 99 10.95 8.08 -7.04
CA GLU A 99 11.85 8.58 -8.07
C GLU A 99 12.98 9.39 -7.39
N ASP A 100 14.23 9.16 -7.82
CA ASP A 100 15.43 9.92 -7.39
C ASP A 100 15.37 11.42 -7.79
#